data_AF-A0A436ZV58-F1
#
_entry.id   AF-A0A436ZV58-F1
#
_cell.length_a   1.000
_cell.length_b   1.000
_cell.length_c   1.000
_cell.angle_alpha   90.00
_cell.angle_beta   90.00
_cell.angle_gamma   90.00
#
_symmetry.space_group_name_H-M   'P 1'
#
loop_
_entity.id
_entity.type
_entity.pdbx_description
1 polymer ?
#
loop_
_entity_poly.entity_id
_entity_poly.type
_entity_poly.pdbx_seq_one_letter_code
_entity_poly.pdbx_strand_id
1 'polypeptide(L)'
;MATRRNVKSSSEEKSDNVSSPPPVLPKAMQAERMKNNPGPSIPREVLLKLFGFTVAMLFGPIGCYYLATTYIFPGSTVLGASIAAVVANIVLALFVLVAMKEDDGEETKKDK
;
A
#
# COMPACT_ATOMS: atom_id res chain seq x y z
N MET A 1 35.71 46.47 -15.51
CA MET A 1 35.90 45.00 -15.55
C MET A 1 34.65 44.34 -14.99
N ALA A 2 33.91 43.58 -15.81
CA ALA A 2 32.68 42.92 -15.42
C ALA A 2 32.97 41.53 -14.83
N THR A 3 32.49 41.28 -13.61
CA THR A 3 32.57 39.98 -12.93
C THR A 3 31.45 39.08 -13.49
N ARG A 4 31.81 37.90 -14.01
CA ARG A 4 30.84 36.88 -14.44
C ARG A 4 30.68 35.84 -13.32
N ARG A 5 29.42 35.67 -12.93
CA ARG A 5 28.86 34.76 -11.93
C ARG A 5 29.18 33.30 -12.24
N ASN A 6 29.76 32.59 -11.28
CA ASN A 6 29.98 31.15 -11.30
C ASN A 6 28.85 30.44 -10.55
N VAL A 7 27.97 29.72 -11.25
CA VAL A 7 27.09 28.71 -10.68
C VAL A 7 26.78 27.66 -11.76
N LYS A 8 27.39 26.48 -11.67
CA LYS A 8 26.68 25.20 -11.86
C LYS A 8 27.57 24.04 -11.40
N SER A 9 27.45 23.66 -10.14
CA SER A 9 27.77 22.30 -9.70
C SER A 9 26.51 21.45 -9.75
N SER A 10 26.70 20.21 -10.20
CA SER A 10 25.86 19.02 -10.09
C SER A 10 24.38 19.14 -10.43
N SER A 11 24.05 18.62 -11.61
CA SER A 11 22.86 17.80 -11.78
C SER A 11 23.31 16.59 -12.59
N GLU A 12 23.50 15.47 -11.90
CA GLU A 12 23.43 14.15 -12.51
C GLU A 12 22.08 14.01 -13.21
N GLU A 13 22.08 13.60 -14.48
CA GLU A 13 21.27 12.47 -14.93
C GLU A 13 21.79 11.96 -16.28
N LYS A 14 22.64 10.94 -16.16
CA LYS A 14 22.63 9.70 -16.93
C LYS A 14 22.09 9.77 -18.38
N SER A 15 23.01 10.07 -19.29
CA SER A 15 23.25 9.33 -20.54
C SER A 15 22.00 8.81 -21.28
N ASP A 16 21.30 9.72 -21.94
CA ASP A 16 20.49 9.40 -23.12
C ASP A 16 21.42 9.01 -24.26
N ASN A 17 21.68 7.70 -24.40
CA ASN A 17 22.21 7.13 -25.63
C ASN A 17 21.34 5.94 -26.03
N VAL A 18 20.24 6.22 -26.72
CA VAL A 18 19.73 5.33 -27.77
C VAL A 18 19.50 6.17 -29.00
N SER A 19 20.47 6.05 -29.90
CA SER A 19 20.48 6.51 -31.27
C SER A 19 19.23 6.06 -32.06
N SER A 20 18.76 6.98 -32.92
CA SER A 20 17.79 6.83 -34.03
C SER A 20 16.36 7.36 -33.77
N PRO A 21 15.82 8.26 -34.62
CA PRO A 21 14.41 8.64 -34.55
C PRO A 21 13.54 7.40 -34.77
N PRO A 22 12.45 7.21 -34.01
CA PRO A 22 11.60 6.04 -34.18
C PRO A 22 10.98 6.06 -35.58
N PRO A 23 10.86 4.91 -36.27
CA PRO A 23 10.01 4.82 -37.44
C PRO A 23 8.59 5.21 -36.99
N VAL A 24 8.03 6.25 -37.60
CA VAL A 24 6.68 6.74 -37.29
C VAL A 24 5.66 5.65 -37.64
N LEU A 25 5.37 4.80 -36.66
CA LEU A 25 4.40 3.73 -36.74
C LEU A 25 3.03 4.36 -37.08
N PRO A 26 2.28 3.87 -38.08
CA PRO A 26 1.00 4.43 -38.48
C PRO A 26 0.08 4.62 -37.27
N LYS A 27 -0.60 5.77 -37.16
CA LYS A 27 -1.50 6.11 -36.03
C LYS A 27 -2.53 4.99 -35.72
N ALA A 28 -2.88 4.18 -36.71
CA ALA A 28 -3.73 3.00 -36.56
C ALA A 28 -3.14 1.93 -35.62
N MET A 29 -1.82 1.65 -35.67
CA MET A 29 -1.17 0.71 -34.76
C MET A 29 -1.00 1.28 -33.34
N GLN A 30 -0.90 2.61 -33.21
CA GLN A 30 -0.81 3.27 -31.90
C GLN A 30 -2.15 3.19 -31.14
N ALA A 31 -3.27 3.30 -31.86
CA ALA A 31 -4.61 3.14 -31.29
C ALA A 31 -4.89 1.69 -30.83
N GLU A 32 -4.39 0.68 -31.55
CA GLU A 32 -4.50 -0.72 -31.12
C GLU A 32 -3.66 -1.05 -29.88
N ARG A 33 -2.45 -0.48 -29.75
CA ARG A 33 -1.61 -0.60 -28.54
C ARG A 33 -2.29 -0.02 -27.29
N MET A 34 -3.03 1.09 -27.43
CA MET A 34 -3.77 1.70 -26.31
C MET A 34 -5.00 0.88 -25.91
N LYS A 35 -5.67 0.22 -26.87
CA LYS A 35 -6.82 -0.66 -26.60
C LYS A 35 -6.43 -1.94 -25.84
N ASN A 36 -5.20 -2.40 -26.04
CA ASN A 36 -4.66 -3.63 -25.42
C ASN A 36 -3.77 -3.37 -24.20
N ASN A 37 -3.84 -2.19 -23.60
CA ASN A 37 -3.19 -1.91 -22.32
C ASN A 37 -4.22 -2.10 -21.20
N PRO A 38 -4.43 -3.32 -20.66
CA PRO A 38 -5.18 -3.45 -19.42
C PRO A 38 -4.47 -2.54 -18.42
N GLY A 39 -5.21 -1.61 -17.81
CA GLY A 39 -4.65 -0.70 -16.82
C GLY A 39 -3.87 -1.46 -15.74
N PRO A 40 -3.04 -0.76 -14.95
CA PRO A 40 -2.18 -1.39 -13.94
C PRO A 40 -2.95 -2.46 -13.16
N SER A 41 -2.61 -3.72 -13.40
CA SER A 41 -3.38 -4.84 -12.88
C SER A 41 -3.03 -5.01 -11.41
N ILE A 42 -3.93 -4.56 -10.54
CA ILE A 42 -3.77 -4.66 -9.10
C ILE A 42 -3.98 -6.13 -8.70
N PRO A 43 -3.02 -6.81 -8.06
CA PRO A 43 -3.18 -8.20 -7.64
C PRO A 43 -4.39 -8.34 -6.71
N ARG A 44 -5.30 -9.28 -7.03
CA ARG A 44 -6.52 -9.54 -6.23
C ARG A 44 -6.20 -9.88 -4.78
N GLU A 45 -5.05 -10.53 -4.57
CA GLU A 45 -4.52 -10.90 -3.27
C GLU A 45 -4.27 -9.68 -2.38
N VAL A 46 -3.64 -8.64 -2.93
CA VAL A 46 -3.40 -7.37 -2.23
C VAL A 46 -4.71 -6.66 -1.91
N LEU A 47 -5.68 -6.71 -2.83
CA LEU A 47 -6.99 -6.10 -2.64
C LEU A 47 -7.75 -6.73 -1.45
N LEU A 48 -7.71 -8.06 -1.33
CA LEU A 48 -8.33 -8.79 -0.23
C LEU A 48 -7.67 -8.45 1.12
N LYS A 49 -6.35 -8.28 1.17
CA LYS A 49 -5.63 -7.88 2.39
C LYS A 49 -5.99 -6.48 2.83
N LEU A 50 -5.99 -5.51 1.90
CA LEU A 50 -6.39 -4.14 2.18
C LEU A 50 -7.82 -4.08 2.72
N PHE A 51 -8.73 -4.85 2.12
CA PHE A 51 -10.10 -4.93 2.58
C PHE A 51 -10.21 -5.61 3.96
N GLY A 52 -9.54 -6.73 4.17
CA GLY A 52 -9.53 -7.45 5.44
C GLY A 52 -9.02 -6.58 6.60
N PHE A 53 -7.96 -5.81 6.37
CA PHE A 53 -7.39 -4.93 7.40
C PHE A 53 -8.25 -3.71 7.71
N THR A 54 -8.87 -3.12 6.70
CA THR A 54 -9.80 -2.00 6.93
C THR A 54 -11.02 -2.44 7.73
N VAL A 55 -11.57 -3.61 7.41
CA VAL A 55 -12.66 -4.23 8.20
C VAL A 55 -12.18 -4.56 9.61
N ALA A 56 -11.01 -5.20 9.78
CA ALA A 56 -10.49 -5.55 11.10
C ALA A 56 -10.28 -4.33 12.01
N MET A 57 -9.76 -3.23 11.45
CA MET A 57 -9.52 -1.99 12.19
C MET A 57 -10.82 -1.25 12.54
N LEU A 58 -11.87 -1.42 11.74
CA LEU A 58 -13.20 -0.86 12.03
C LEU A 58 -13.93 -1.69 13.10
N PHE A 59 -14.07 -3.01 12.87
CA PHE A 59 -14.88 -3.85 13.73
C PHE A 59 -14.18 -4.30 15.01
N GLY A 60 -12.85 -4.44 15.01
CA GLY A 60 -12.10 -4.91 16.18
C GLY A 60 -12.26 -4.00 17.40
N PRO A 61 -11.82 -2.73 17.33
CA PRO A 61 -11.91 -1.79 18.46
C PRO A 61 -13.35 -1.39 18.79
N ILE A 62 -14.18 -1.14 17.77
CA ILE A 62 -15.58 -0.74 17.95
C ILE A 62 -16.40 -1.88 18.55
N GLY A 63 -16.26 -3.10 18.02
CA GLY A 63 -16.94 -4.28 18.56
C GLY A 63 -16.50 -4.57 19.99
N CYS A 64 -15.21 -4.43 20.29
CA CYS A 64 -14.69 -4.61 21.64
C CYS A 64 -15.22 -3.55 22.62
N TYR A 65 -15.34 -2.28 22.21
CA TYR A 65 -15.91 -1.22 23.03
C TYR A 65 -17.34 -1.57 23.50
N TYR A 66 -18.20 -1.98 22.57
CA TYR A 66 -19.59 -2.33 22.91
C TYR A 66 -19.66 -3.60 23.74
N LEU A 67 -18.89 -4.64 23.39
CA LEU A 67 -18.82 -5.87 24.19
C LEU A 67 -18.36 -5.57 25.63
N ALA A 68 -17.33 -4.75 25.80
CA ALA A 68 -16.79 -4.43 27.11
C ALA A 68 -17.73 -3.57 27.95
N THR A 69 -18.35 -2.56 27.33
CA THR A 69 -19.30 -1.67 28.01
C THR A 69 -20.58 -2.41 28.41
N THR A 70 -20.98 -3.45 27.66
CA THR A 70 -22.20 -4.22 27.96
C THR A 70 -21.97 -5.40 28.91
N TYR A 71 -20.86 -6.15 28.78
CA TYR A 71 -20.64 -7.38 29.54
C TYR A 71 -19.70 -7.25 30.74
N ILE A 72 -18.72 -6.35 30.70
CA ILE A 72 -17.64 -6.31 31.70
C ILE A 72 -17.82 -5.11 32.64
N PHE A 73 -18.14 -3.93 32.11
CA PHE A 73 -18.30 -2.71 32.91
C PHE A 73 -19.57 -1.94 32.54
N PRO A 74 -20.76 -2.45 32.92
CA PRO A 74 -22.04 -1.84 32.58
C PRO A 74 -22.11 -0.38 33.03
N GLY A 75 -22.26 0.52 32.06
CA GLY A 75 -22.49 1.95 32.29
C GLY A 75 -21.25 2.85 32.39
N SER A 76 -20.02 2.31 32.35
CA SER A 76 -18.80 3.13 32.37
C SER A 76 -18.10 3.18 31.01
N THR A 77 -18.42 4.22 30.25
CA THR A 77 -17.86 4.44 28.90
C THR A 77 -16.35 4.64 28.90
N VAL A 78 -15.79 5.18 29.99
CA VAL A 78 -14.33 5.39 30.14
C VAL A 78 -13.58 4.06 30.26
N LEU A 79 -14.12 3.09 31.00
CA LEU A 79 -13.51 1.76 31.12
C LEU A 79 -13.72 0.94 29.83
N GLY A 80 -14.87 1.09 29.16
CA GLY A 80 -15.09 0.52 27.83
C GLY A 80 -14.09 1.06 26.80
N ALA A 81 -13.83 2.36 26.82
CA ALA A 81 -12.88 3.01 25.92
C ALA A 81 -11.43 2.63 26.20
N SER A 82 -11.03 2.48 27.46
CA SER A 82 -9.67 2.06 27.81
C SER A 82 -9.38 0.63 27.36
N ILE A 83 -10.33 -0.29 27.53
CA ILE A 83 -10.19 -1.65 27.01
C ILE A 83 -10.12 -1.64 25.47
N ALA A 84 -10.95 -0.82 24.82
CA ALA A 84 -10.95 -0.73 23.35
C ALA A 84 -9.61 -0.21 22.82
N ALA A 85 -8.98 0.74 23.52
CA ALA A 85 -7.64 1.23 23.17
C ALA A 85 -6.58 0.13 23.30
N VAL A 86 -6.65 -0.71 24.35
CA VAL A 86 -5.77 -1.87 24.49
C VAL A 86 -5.98 -2.87 23.34
N VAL A 87 -7.24 -3.14 22.99
CA VAL A 87 -7.55 -4.04 21.87
C VAL A 87 -7.10 -3.49 20.53
N ALA A 88 -7.16 -2.18 20.30
CA ALA A 88 -6.61 -1.57 19.10
C ALA A 88 -5.10 -1.85 18.94
N ASN A 89 -4.34 -1.78 20.03
CA ASN A 89 -2.91 -2.13 20.01
C ASN A 89 -2.68 -3.63 19.73
N ILE A 90 -3.55 -4.51 20.23
CA ILE A 90 -3.50 -5.94 19.92
C ILE A 90 -3.80 -6.18 18.44
N VAL A 91 -4.81 -5.51 17.87
CA VAL A 91 -5.13 -5.59 16.43
C VAL A 91 -3.94 -5.13 15.59
N LEU A 92 -3.24 -4.09 16.02
CA LEU A 92 -2.00 -3.64 15.37
C LEU A 92 -0.89 -4.70 15.45
N ALA A 93 -0.70 -5.36 16.59
CA ALA A 93 0.26 -6.46 16.70
C ALA A 93 -0.11 -7.66 15.81
N LEU A 94 -1.40 -8.01 15.74
CA LEU A 94 -1.92 -9.04 14.84
C LEU A 94 -1.72 -8.66 13.37
N PHE A 95 -1.89 -7.39 13.01
CA PHE A 95 -1.58 -6.88 11.67
C PHE A 95 -0.13 -7.16 11.30
N VAL A 96 0.80 -6.83 12.20
CA VAL A 96 2.23 -7.06 11.96
C VAL A 96 2.53 -8.55 11.83
N LEU A 97 1.96 -9.39 12.70
CA LEU A 97 2.14 -10.84 12.60
C LEU A 97 1.61 -11.42 11.28
N VAL A 98 0.43 -10.99 10.83
CA VAL A 98 -0.11 -11.42 9.54
C VAL A 98 0.80 -10.96 8.40
N ALA A 99 1.27 -9.72 8.43
CA ALA A 99 2.20 -9.20 7.44
C ALA A 99 3.51 -10.01 7.39
N MET A 100 4.07 -10.40 8.55
CA MET A 100 5.26 -11.24 8.61
C MET A 100 5.01 -12.65 8.05
N LYS A 101 3.87 -13.28 8.39
CA LYS A 101 3.52 -14.61 7.87
C LYS A 101 3.26 -14.63 6.37
N GLU A 102 2.81 -13.50 5.84
CA GLU A 102 2.60 -13.30 4.40
C GLU A 102 3.93 -13.25 3.65
N ASP A 103 4.95 -12.62 4.24
CA ASP A 103 6.29 -12.45 3.66
C ASP A 103 6.99 -13.79 3.42
N ASP A 104 6.77 -14.77 4.30
CA ASP A 104 7.39 -16.11 4.21
C ASP A 104 6.77 -17.02 3.11
N GLY A 105 5.55 -16.73 2.64
CA GLY A 105 4.79 -17.60 1.74
C GLY A 105 5.13 -17.50 0.26
N GLU A 106 5.94 -16.52 -0.14
CA GLU A 106 6.28 -16.26 -1.54
C GLU A 106 7.45 -17.14 -2.04
N GLU A 107 8.27 -17.67 -1.13
CA GLU A 107 9.44 -18.50 -1.48
C GLU A 107 9.07 -19.95 -1.85
N THR A 108 7.89 -20.45 -1.44
CA THR A 108 7.51 -21.87 -1.61
C THR A 108 6.78 -22.18 -2.92
N LYS A 109 6.51 -21.19 -3.77
CA LYS A 109 5.76 -21.38 -5.04
C LYS A 109 6.60 -21.36 -6.31
N LYS A 110 7.93 -21.25 -6.21
CA LYS A 110 8.83 -21.27 -7.37
C LYS A 110 9.33 -22.65 -7.78
N ASP A 111 9.08 -23.68 -6.98
CA ASP A 111 9.49 -25.06 -7.28
C ASP A 111 8.28 -26.02 -7.22
N LYS A 112 7.39 -25.96 -8.21
CA LYS A 112 6.58 -27.12 -8.62
C LYS A 112 6.09 -27.02 -10.06
#